data_AF-A0A6H1R7Q5-F1
#
_entry.id   AF-A0A6H1R7Q5-F1
#
_cell.length_a   1.000
_cell.length_b   1.000
_cell.length_c   1.000
_cell.angle_alpha   90.00
_cell.angle_beta   90.00
_cell.angle_gamma   90.00
#
_symmetry.space_group_name_H-M   'P 1'
#
loop_
_entity.id
_entity.type
_entity.pdbx_description
1 polymer ?
#
loop_
_entity_poly.entity_id
_entity_poly.type
_entity_poly.pdbx_seq_one_letter_code
_entity_poly.pdbx_strand_id
1 'polypeptide(L)'
;MSDLARNKRKSAATRSGDETRLGLVRRARRMLRSLTEAYPDAHCELDFETPLELAVATILSAQCTDKRVNEVTPALFKKYPTAADYASADRTELEEMIRSTGFYRNKAASLMGLGAALVEKYDGEVPGRLAQLVKLPGIGRKTANVILGNAFDVPGITVDTHFGRLVRRWGWTEEEDPVKVEHAIGELIPRKEWTMLSHRVIFHGRRVCHARKPACGACLLAKDCPSYGVGPIEPAQAAKLVRGPETPRLLALAGVVDEVPERTIEQAAAKEPVA
;
A
#
# COMPACT_ATOMS: atom_id res chain seq x y z
N MET A 1 -52.15 -8.03 15.00
CA MET A 1 -51.49 -6.95 14.23
C MET A 1 -50.13 -6.65 14.85
N SER A 2 -49.05 -7.17 14.27
CA SER A 2 -47.72 -6.51 14.15
C SER A 2 -46.66 -7.56 13.84
N ASP A 3 -46.71 -8.05 12.60
CA ASP A 3 -45.70 -8.97 12.07
C ASP A 3 -45.36 -8.54 10.63
N LEU A 4 -44.81 -7.33 10.47
CA LEU A 4 -44.30 -6.83 9.18
C LEU A 4 -43.42 -5.60 9.43
N ALA A 5 -42.09 -5.81 9.54
CA ALA A 5 -41.05 -4.84 9.12
C ALA A 5 -39.60 -5.32 9.37
N ARG A 6 -39.31 -6.62 9.40
CA ARG A 6 -37.92 -7.13 9.40
C ARG A 6 -37.64 -7.99 8.18
N ASN A 7 -37.54 -7.39 7.00
CA ASN A 7 -36.68 -7.95 5.95
C ASN A 7 -36.48 -7.03 4.74
N LYS A 8 -35.21 -6.83 4.37
CA LYS A 8 -34.63 -6.79 3.00
C LYS A 8 -33.48 -5.76 2.88
N ARG A 9 -32.34 -6.07 3.50
CA ARG A 9 -31.03 -5.72 2.94
C ARG A 9 -30.15 -6.96 2.87
N LYS A 10 -30.63 -8.02 2.21
CA LYS A 10 -29.72 -9.05 1.69
C LYS A 10 -29.04 -8.43 0.48
N SER A 11 -27.90 -7.77 0.70
CA SER A 11 -26.95 -7.41 -0.34
C SER A 11 -26.55 -8.71 -1.03
N ALA A 12 -27.09 -8.96 -2.22
CA ALA A 12 -26.66 -10.06 -3.07
C ALA A 12 -25.27 -9.72 -3.59
N ALA A 13 -24.25 -9.92 -2.75
CA ALA A 13 -22.89 -10.09 -3.23
C ALA A 13 -22.92 -11.31 -4.14
N THR A 14 -22.75 -11.10 -5.45
CA THR A 14 -22.69 -12.18 -6.44
C THR A 14 -21.57 -13.14 -6.01
N ARG A 15 -21.94 -14.39 -5.72
CA ARG A 15 -20.95 -15.45 -5.48
C ARG A 15 -20.09 -15.57 -6.74
N SER A 16 -18.77 -15.67 -6.59
CA SER A 16 -17.83 -15.50 -7.71
C SER A 16 -17.94 -16.54 -8.82
N GLY A 17 -18.68 -17.65 -8.60
CA GLY A 17 -18.78 -18.77 -9.53
C GLY A 17 -19.49 -18.49 -10.85
N ASP A 18 -20.34 -17.45 -10.95
CA ASP A 18 -21.15 -17.17 -12.14
C ASP A 18 -20.73 -15.88 -12.89
N GLU A 19 -19.66 -15.20 -12.46
CA GLU A 19 -19.27 -13.92 -13.05
C GLU A 19 -18.50 -14.10 -14.36
N THR A 20 -19.04 -13.58 -15.46
CA THR A 20 -18.31 -13.52 -16.74
C THR A 20 -17.05 -12.67 -16.64
N ARG A 21 -16.05 -12.93 -17.50
CA ARG A 21 -14.82 -12.12 -17.58
C ARG A 21 -15.11 -10.62 -17.71
N LEU A 22 -16.09 -10.25 -18.54
CA LEU A 22 -16.52 -8.86 -18.70
C LEU A 22 -17.18 -8.30 -17.43
N GLY A 23 -17.97 -9.11 -16.73
CA GLY A 23 -18.54 -8.77 -15.42
C GLY A 23 -17.44 -8.43 -14.41
N LEU A 24 -16.43 -9.29 -14.32
CA LEU A 24 -15.28 -9.09 -13.43
C LEU A 24 -14.52 -7.80 -13.76
N VAL A 25 -14.21 -7.55 -15.03
CA VAL A 25 -13.55 -6.29 -15.46
C VAL A 25 -14.39 -5.06 -15.06
N ARG A 26 -15.70 -5.11 -15.29
CA ARG A 26 -16.60 -4.01 -14.92
C ARG A 26 -16.66 -3.78 -13.41
N ARG A 27 -16.68 -4.86 -12.62
CA ARG A 27 -16.69 -4.81 -11.15
C ARG A 27 -15.37 -4.28 -10.60
N ALA A 28 -14.24 -4.80 -11.05
CA ALA A 28 -12.92 -4.32 -10.67
C ALA A 28 -12.75 -2.81 -10.95
N ARG A 29 -13.21 -2.34 -12.12
CA ARG A 29 -13.17 -0.92 -12.48
C ARG A 29 -14.16 -0.05 -11.69
N ARG A 30 -15.33 -0.57 -11.30
CA ARG A 30 -16.23 0.14 -10.36
C ARG A 30 -15.55 0.33 -9.00
N MET A 31 -15.00 -0.75 -8.45
CA MET A 31 -14.29 -0.73 -7.18
C MET A 31 -13.08 0.21 -7.22
N LEU A 32 -12.32 0.25 -8.32
CA LEU A 32 -11.25 1.24 -8.50
C LEU A 32 -11.76 2.69 -8.42
N ARG A 33 -12.92 3.00 -9.00
CA ARG A 33 -13.52 4.35 -8.88
C ARG A 33 -13.88 4.67 -7.44
N SER A 34 -14.51 3.73 -6.72
CA SER A 34 -14.79 3.89 -5.30
C SER A 34 -13.53 4.07 -4.45
N LEU A 35 -12.46 3.32 -4.75
CA LEU A 35 -11.16 3.48 -4.09
C LEU A 35 -10.51 4.84 -4.40
N THR A 36 -10.70 5.35 -5.61
CA THR A 36 -10.21 6.68 -6.02
C THR A 36 -10.89 7.79 -5.23
N GLU A 37 -12.21 7.67 -5.04
CA GLU A 37 -12.98 8.59 -4.21
C GLU A 37 -12.64 8.43 -2.72
N ALA A 38 -12.38 7.22 -2.24
CA ALA A 38 -12.02 6.98 -0.84
C ALA A 38 -10.65 7.57 -0.47
N TYR A 39 -9.68 7.47 -1.37
CA TYR A 39 -8.29 7.82 -1.12
C TYR A 39 -7.76 8.71 -2.27
N PRO A 40 -8.22 9.97 -2.35
CA PRO A 40 -7.71 10.93 -3.34
C PRO A 40 -6.22 11.19 -3.13
N ASP A 41 -5.79 11.22 -1.88
CA ASP A 41 -4.42 11.54 -1.48
C ASP A 41 -3.60 10.28 -1.19
N ALA A 42 -3.95 9.12 -1.77
CA ALA A 42 -3.15 7.91 -1.62
C ALA A 42 -1.76 8.10 -2.27
N HIS A 43 -0.70 7.87 -1.52
CA HIS A 43 0.69 8.08 -1.96
C HIS A 43 1.61 7.04 -1.33
N CYS A 44 2.89 7.07 -1.70
CA CYS A 44 3.93 6.32 -1.00
C CYS A 44 4.18 6.96 0.36
N GLU A 45 3.96 6.23 1.46
CA GLU A 45 4.13 6.77 2.83
C GLU A 45 5.61 6.86 3.28
N LEU A 46 6.57 6.59 2.40
CA LEU A 46 8.00 6.81 2.64
C LEU A 46 8.38 8.20 2.14
N ASP A 47 9.11 8.97 2.95
CA ASP A 47 9.53 10.32 2.58
C ASP A 47 10.81 10.28 1.74
N PHE A 48 10.80 10.93 0.57
CA PHE A 48 11.93 11.02 -0.35
C PHE A 48 11.77 12.20 -1.32
N GLU A 49 12.89 12.70 -1.82
CA GLU A 49 12.98 13.74 -2.85
C GLU A 49 13.64 13.23 -4.15
N THR A 50 14.42 12.14 -4.06
CA THR A 50 15.15 11.58 -5.21
C THR A 50 14.91 10.07 -5.40
N PRO A 51 15.14 9.52 -6.60
CA PRO A 51 15.10 8.07 -6.81
C PRO A 51 16.05 7.27 -5.91
N LEU A 52 17.22 7.85 -5.58
CA LEU A 52 18.19 7.23 -4.68
C LEU A 52 17.65 7.15 -3.25
N GLU A 53 17.07 8.24 -2.75
CA GLU A 53 16.44 8.27 -1.43
C GLU A 53 15.31 7.24 -1.32
N LEU A 54 14.46 7.12 -2.34
CA LEU A 54 13.42 6.10 -2.37
C LEU A 54 13.99 4.67 -2.39
N ALA A 55 15.07 4.44 -3.15
CA ALA A 55 15.74 3.13 -3.17
C ALA A 55 16.30 2.77 -1.77
N VAL A 56 16.92 3.72 -1.09
CA VAL A 56 17.43 3.53 0.29
C VAL A 56 16.28 3.31 1.27
N ALA A 57 15.25 4.15 1.25
CA ALA A 57 14.08 4.06 2.13
C ALA A 57 13.35 2.71 1.97
N THR A 58 13.23 2.20 0.74
CA THR A 58 12.59 0.90 0.48
C THR A 58 13.42 -0.30 0.93
N ILE A 59 14.76 -0.21 0.93
CA ILE A 59 15.62 -1.21 1.57
C ILE A 59 15.43 -1.17 3.10
N LEU A 60 15.36 0.03 3.68
CA LEU A 60 15.16 0.20 5.12
C LEU A 60 13.77 -0.25 5.60
N SER A 61 12.74 -0.11 4.75
CA SER A 61 11.36 -0.50 5.10
C SER A 61 11.14 -2.01 5.16
N ALA A 62 12.08 -2.82 4.66
CA ALA A 62 12.02 -4.26 4.82
C ALA A 62 11.90 -4.64 6.30
N GLN A 63 10.73 -5.19 6.67
CA GLN A 63 10.37 -5.53 8.06
C GLN A 63 10.51 -4.36 9.04
N CYS A 64 10.27 -3.14 8.57
CA CYS A 64 10.24 -1.93 9.38
C CYS A 64 8.96 -1.15 9.07
N THR A 65 8.54 -0.27 9.98
CA THR A 65 7.40 0.61 9.73
C THR A 65 7.85 1.84 8.94
N ASP A 66 7.00 2.32 8.03
CA ASP A 66 7.28 3.54 7.24
C ASP A 66 7.60 4.72 8.17
N LYS A 67 6.87 4.85 9.29
CA LYS A 67 7.16 5.85 10.34
C LYS A 67 8.60 5.79 10.86
N ARG A 68 9.11 4.60 11.21
CA ARG A 68 10.48 4.46 11.72
C ARG A 68 11.51 4.73 10.64
N VAL A 69 11.22 4.38 9.38
CA VAL A 69 12.11 4.73 8.27
C VAL A 69 12.19 6.25 8.14
N ASN A 70 11.06 6.95 8.12
CA ASN A 70 11.00 8.40 7.99
C ASN A 70 11.60 9.15 9.19
N GLU A 71 11.65 8.54 10.39
CA GLU A 71 12.40 9.08 11.54
C GLU A 71 13.93 9.02 11.33
N VAL A 72 14.43 8.06 10.55
CA VAL A 72 15.86 7.77 10.37
C VAL A 72 16.43 8.43 9.12
N THR A 73 15.65 8.45 8.03
CA THR A 73 16.13 8.88 6.71
C THR A 73 16.60 10.33 6.62
N PRO A 74 16.05 11.34 7.32
CA PRO A 74 16.51 12.72 7.17
C PRO A 74 18.00 12.91 7.52
N ALA A 75 18.45 12.31 8.63
CA ALA A 75 19.86 12.36 9.03
C ALA A 75 20.74 11.50 8.11
N LEU A 76 20.21 10.35 7.65
CA LEU A 76 20.90 9.46 6.73
C LEU A 76 21.14 10.11 5.37
N PHE A 77 20.12 10.71 4.76
CA PHE A 77 20.18 11.35 3.45
C PHE A 77 21.08 12.58 3.45
N LYS A 78 21.05 13.36 4.54
CA LYS A 78 21.98 14.48 4.71
C LYS A 78 23.45 14.02 4.75
N LYS A 79 23.73 12.86 5.34
CA LYS A 79 25.09 12.33 5.47
C LYS A 79 25.55 11.60 4.20
N TYR A 80 24.64 10.88 3.55
CA TYR A 80 24.90 10.08 2.35
C TYR A 80 23.98 10.54 1.20
N PRO A 81 24.23 11.73 0.61
CA PRO A 81 23.38 12.28 -0.44
C PRO A 81 23.55 11.59 -1.80
N THR A 82 24.69 10.96 -2.06
CA THR A 82 24.99 10.33 -3.36
C THR A 82 25.26 8.82 -3.26
N ALA A 83 25.17 8.11 -4.39
CA ALA A 83 25.51 6.69 -4.46
C ALA A 83 26.97 6.41 -4.04
N ALA A 84 27.88 7.33 -4.36
CA ALA A 84 29.29 7.23 -3.95
C ALA A 84 29.45 7.28 -2.44
N ASP A 85 28.68 8.14 -1.74
CA ASP A 85 28.73 8.24 -0.28
C ASP A 85 28.32 6.92 0.38
N TYR A 86 27.30 6.24 -0.14
CA TYR A 86 26.93 4.90 0.33
C TYR A 86 28.01 3.85 -0.01
N ALA A 87 28.59 3.91 -1.21
CA ALA A 87 29.62 2.96 -1.64
C ALA A 87 30.87 3.00 -0.74
N SER A 88 31.26 4.20 -0.30
CA SER A 88 32.43 4.42 0.57
C SER A 88 32.08 4.62 2.05
N ALA A 89 30.84 4.35 2.47
CA ALA A 89 30.40 4.58 3.84
C ALA A 89 31.22 3.79 4.85
N ASP A 90 31.53 4.38 6.01
CA ASP A 90 32.02 3.61 7.14
C ASP A 90 30.90 2.67 7.61
N ARG A 91 31.19 1.37 7.58
CA ARG A 91 30.18 0.35 7.88
C ARG A 91 29.65 0.47 9.31
N THR A 92 30.53 0.74 10.28
CA THR A 92 30.14 0.79 11.70
C THR A 92 29.21 1.96 11.95
N GLU A 93 29.54 3.11 11.36
CA GLU A 93 28.73 4.32 11.43
C GLU A 93 27.37 4.14 10.74
N LEU A 94 27.35 3.59 9.52
CA LEU A 94 26.09 3.31 8.81
C LEU A 94 25.20 2.34 9.60
N GLU A 95 25.78 1.29 10.17
CA GLU A 95 25.08 0.32 11.01
C GLU A 95 24.47 0.96 12.26
N GLU A 96 25.17 1.92 12.89
CA GLU A 96 24.66 2.68 14.03
C GLU A 96 23.46 3.55 13.63
N MET A 97 23.58 4.33 12.55
CA MET A 97 22.53 5.25 12.10
C MET A 97 21.21 4.54 11.79
N ILE A 98 21.29 3.34 11.19
CA ILE A 98 20.10 2.57 10.77
C ILE A 98 19.72 1.46 11.76
N ARG A 99 20.38 1.37 12.92
CA ARG A 99 20.17 0.31 13.93
C ARG A 99 18.70 0.13 14.30
N SER A 100 18.02 1.26 14.47
CA SER A 100 16.62 1.35 14.89
C SER A 100 15.62 0.80 13.85
N THR A 101 16.07 0.50 12.63
CA THR A 101 15.25 -0.09 11.55
C THR A 101 15.22 -1.62 11.58
N GLY A 102 16.00 -2.27 12.46
CA GLY A 102 16.10 -3.74 12.55
C GLY A 102 16.82 -4.38 11.36
N PHE A 103 17.40 -5.58 11.55
CA PHE A 103 18.25 -6.25 10.55
C PHE A 103 19.35 -5.35 9.95
N TYR A 104 19.81 -4.38 10.74
CA TYR A 104 20.63 -3.26 10.27
C TYR A 104 21.94 -3.68 9.62
N ARG A 105 22.56 -4.79 10.04
CA ARG A 105 23.79 -5.31 9.40
C ARG A 105 23.57 -5.71 7.95
N ASN A 106 22.47 -6.42 7.67
CA ASN A 106 22.12 -6.83 6.31
C ASN A 106 21.66 -5.64 5.48
N LYS A 107 20.96 -4.69 6.10
CA LYS A 107 20.56 -3.44 5.44
C LYS A 107 21.76 -2.58 5.09
N ALA A 108 22.71 -2.38 6.00
CA ALA A 108 23.94 -1.63 5.74
C ALA A 108 24.74 -2.25 4.59
N ALA A 109 24.92 -3.58 4.61
CA ALA A 109 25.56 -4.30 3.50
C ALA A 109 24.81 -4.10 2.16
N SER A 110 23.47 -4.09 2.19
CA SER A 110 22.66 -3.84 0.99
C SER A 110 22.78 -2.40 0.50
N LEU A 111 22.82 -1.40 1.39
CA LEU A 111 22.97 0.01 1.04
C LEU A 111 24.35 0.30 0.45
N MET A 112 25.42 -0.21 1.06
CA MET A 112 26.78 -0.09 0.52
C MET A 112 26.89 -0.80 -0.83
N GLY A 113 26.32 -2.00 -0.95
CA GLY A 113 26.27 -2.74 -2.21
C GLY A 113 25.45 -2.05 -3.29
N LEU A 114 24.35 -1.39 -2.92
CA LEU A 114 23.55 -0.55 -3.81
C LEU A 114 24.41 0.60 -4.33
N GLY A 115 25.05 1.37 -3.45
CA GLY A 115 25.92 2.48 -3.83
C GLY A 115 27.03 2.05 -4.78
N ALA A 116 27.75 0.98 -4.43
CA ALA A 116 28.81 0.44 -5.28
C ALA A 116 28.31 0.00 -6.66
N ALA A 117 27.17 -0.71 -6.74
CA ALA A 117 26.59 -1.15 -8.00
C ALA A 117 26.11 0.01 -8.88
N LEU A 118 25.58 1.08 -8.28
CA LEU A 118 25.16 2.29 -8.99
C LEU A 118 26.37 3.02 -9.59
N VAL A 119 27.44 3.21 -8.81
CA VAL A 119 28.67 3.86 -9.30
C VAL A 119 29.34 3.04 -10.40
N GLU A 120 29.45 1.72 -10.23
CA GLU A 120 30.16 0.86 -11.19
C GLU A 120 29.42 0.71 -12.53
N LYS A 121 28.08 0.64 -12.51
CA LYS A 121 27.30 0.16 -13.66
C LYS A 121 26.29 1.18 -14.21
N TYR A 122 26.02 2.24 -13.48
CA TYR A 122 24.93 3.18 -13.77
C TYR A 122 25.33 4.64 -13.49
N ASP A 123 26.63 4.95 -13.50
CA ASP A 123 27.17 6.31 -13.32
C ASP A 123 26.68 7.03 -12.05
N GLY A 124 26.36 6.26 -11.00
CA GLY A 124 25.82 6.77 -9.73
C GLY A 124 24.32 7.04 -9.72
N GLU A 125 23.61 6.80 -10.82
CA GLU A 125 22.17 7.05 -10.96
C GLU A 125 21.31 5.78 -10.83
N VAL A 126 20.15 5.90 -10.21
CA VAL A 126 19.17 4.80 -10.13
C VAL A 126 18.55 4.57 -11.51
N PRO A 127 18.61 3.36 -12.10
CA PRO A 127 18.10 3.12 -13.44
C PRO A 127 16.56 3.06 -13.49
N GLY A 128 15.95 3.71 -14.48
CA GLY A 128 14.50 3.74 -14.70
C GLY A 128 13.90 2.49 -15.38
N ARG A 129 14.52 1.30 -15.26
CA ARG A 129 14.01 0.06 -15.89
C ARG A 129 14.00 -1.12 -14.91
N LEU A 130 12.90 -1.87 -14.93
CA LEU A 130 12.69 -3.03 -14.05
C LEU A 130 13.85 -4.04 -14.12
N ALA A 131 14.28 -4.42 -15.33
CA ALA A 131 15.33 -5.42 -15.54
C ALA A 131 16.71 -4.99 -15.02
N GLN A 132 16.93 -3.70 -14.81
CA GLN A 132 18.16 -3.15 -14.22
C GLN A 132 18.02 -3.05 -12.70
N LEU A 133 16.90 -2.52 -12.21
CA LEU A 133 16.61 -2.37 -10.78
C LEU A 133 16.69 -3.70 -10.02
N VAL A 134 16.11 -4.78 -10.56
CA VAL A 134 16.12 -6.10 -9.88
C VAL A 134 17.49 -6.75 -9.77
N LYS A 135 18.52 -6.19 -10.42
CA LYS A 135 19.91 -6.64 -10.30
C LYS A 135 20.66 -5.91 -9.18
N LEU A 136 20.08 -4.85 -8.62
CA LEU A 136 20.71 -4.06 -7.56
C LEU A 136 20.52 -4.76 -6.20
N PRO A 137 21.55 -4.77 -5.34
CA PRO A 137 21.45 -5.34 -3.99
C PRO A 137 20.28 -4.74 -3.19
N GLY A 138 19.51 -5.61 -2.52
CA GLY A 138 18.35 -5.19 -1.72
C GLY A 138 17.08 -4.85 -2.53
N ILE A 139 17.13 -4.85 -3.86
CA ILE A 139 15.99 -4.48 -4.72
C ILE A 139 15.40 -5.72 -5.40
N GLY A 140 14.27 -6.19 -4.88
CA GLY A 140 13.42 -7.20 -5.53
C GLY A 140 12.40 -6.57 -6.49
N ARG A 141 11.65 -7.41 -7.23
CA ARG A 141 10.63 -6.98 -8.21
C ARG A 141 9.59 -6.00 -7.63
N LYS A 142 9.07 -6.30 -6.43
CA LYS A 142 8.13 -5.40 -5.72
C LYS A 142 8.75 -4.03 -5.50
N THR A 143 9.95 -4.00 -4.92
CA THR A 143 10.70 -2.77 -4.63
C THR A 143 10.98 -1.99 -5.90
N ALA A 144 11.39 -2.66 -6.97
CA ALA A 144 11.61 -2.03 -8.26
C ALA A 144 10.32 -1.37 -8.81
N ASN A 145 9.16 -2.03 -8.71
CA ASN A 145 7.88 -1.42 -9.11
C ASN A 145 7.49 -0.23 -8.21
N VAL A 146 7.85 -0.23 -6.92
CA VAL A 146 7.67 0.96 -6.05
C VAL A 146 8.51 2.13 -6.58
N ILE A 147 9.80 1.89 -6.86
CA ILE A 147 10.73 2.92 -7.36
C ILE A 147 10.26 3.47 -8.70
N LEU A 148 9.97 2.59 -9.67
CA LEU A 148 9.50 2.97 -11.00
C LEU A 148 8.22 3.80 -10.95
N GLY A 149 7.25 3.37 -10.15
CA GLY A 149 5.95 4.02 -10.09
C GLY A 149 5.98 5.39 -9.41
N ASN A 150 6.86 5.61 -8.43
CA ASN A 150 6.84 6.82 -7.60
C ASN A 150 7.96 7.82 -7.92
N ALA A 151 9.09 7.36 -8.46
CA ALA A 151 10.22 8.24 -8.77
C ALA A 151 10.44 8.46 -10.28
N PHE A 152 9.85 7.61 -11.14
CA PHE A 152 10.01 7.69 -12.60
C PHE A 152 8.70 7.79 -13.37
N ASP A 153 7.55 7.83 -12.67
CA ASP A 153 6.20 7.80 -13.27
C ASP A 153 5.98 6.62 -14.25
N VAL A 154 6.71 5.52 -14.07
CA VAL A 154 6.57 4.30 -14.87
C VAL A 154 5.56 3.38 -14.17
N PRO A 155 4.35 3.15 -14.73
CA PRO A 155 3.30 2.43 -14.02
C PRO A 155 3.69 0.99 -13.70
N GLY A 156 3.51 0.60 -12.43
CA GLY A 156 3.80 -0.75 -11.93
C GLY A 156 2.82 -1.17 -10.84
N ILE A 157 2.49 -2.46 -10.80
CA ILE A 157 1.67 -3.02 -9.72
C ILE A 157 2.61 -3.56 -8.64
N THR A 158 2.46 -3.06 -7.42
CA THR A 158 3.22 -3.50 -6.25
C THR A 158 2.38 -4.49 -5.45
N VAL A 159 2.65 -5.79 -5.65
CA VAL A 159 1.95 -6.85 -4.93
C VAL A 159 2.62 -7.09 -3.58
N ASP A 160 2.04 -6.55 -2.52
CA ASP A 160 2.40 -6.83 -1.14
C ASP A 160 1.34 -7.69 -0.44
N THR A 161 1.49 -7.88 0.88
CA THR A 161 0.56 -8.68 1.69
C THR A 161 -0.82 -8.06 1.82
N HIS A 162 -0.95 -6.73 1.69
CA HIS A 162 -2.25 -6.05 1.63
C HIS A 162 -2.87 -6.27 0.25
N PHE A 163 -2.13 -5.95 -0.81
CA PHE A 163 -2.60 -6.05 -2.18
C PHE A 163 -3.08 -7.46 -2.51
N GLY A 164 -2.23 -8.46 -2.35
CA GLY A 164 -2.56 -9.86 -2.64
C GLY A 164 -3.79 -10.33 -1.87
N ARG A 165 -3.85 -10.04 -0.56
CA ARG A 165 -5.01 -10.41 0.28
C ARG A 165 -6.30 -9.78 -0.22
N LEU A 166 -6.26 -8.50 -0.57
CA LEU A 166 -7.46 -7.75 -0.93
C LEU A 166 -7.98 -8.16 -2.30
N VAL A 167 -7.11 -8.28 -3.31
CA VAL A 167 -7.56 -8.69 -4.66
C VAL A 167 -8.12 -10.12 -4.67
N ARG A 168 -7.61 -11.00 -3.80
CA ARG A 168 -8.22 -12.33 -3.57
C ARG A 168 -9.57 -12.24 -2.84
N ARG A 169 -9.67 -11.44 -1.78
CA ARG A 169 -10.98 -11.19 -1.11
C ARG A 169 -12.03 -10.62 -2.05
N TRP A 170 -11.60 -9.75 -2.97
CA TRP A 170 -12.46 -9.17 -3.98
C TRP A 170 -12.75 -10.12 -5.13
N GLY A 171 -12.18 -11.32 -5.16
CA GLY A 171 -12.35 -12.28 -6.25
C GLY A 171 -11.91 -11.70 -7.59
N TRP A 172 -10.82 -10.93 -7.62
CA TRP A 172 -10.20 -10.45 -8.85
C TRP A 172 -9.23 -11.47 -9.44
N THR A 173 -8.66 -12.30 -8.59
CA THR A 173 -7.79 -13.41 -8.94
C THR A 173 -7.77 -14.40 -7.77
N GLU A 174 -7.48 -15.66 -8.05
CA GLU A 174 -7.17 -16.69 -7.05
C GLU A 174 -5.66 -16.89 -6.87
N GLU A 175 -4.84 -16.23 -7.69
CA GLU A 175 -3.39 -16.35 -7.68
C GLU A 175 -2.79 -15.85 -6.35
N GLU A 176 -1.79 -16.59 -5.87
CA GLU A 176 -1.01 -16.24 -4.68
C GLU A 176 0.39 -15.75 -5.02
N ASP A 177 0.95 -16.22 -6.14
CA ASP A 177 2.25 -15.78 -6.63
C ASP A 177 2.19 -14.29 -7.03
N PRO A 178 3.08 -13.43 -6.50
CA PRO A 178 3.05 -11.99 -6.78
C PRO A 178 3.14 -11.63 -8.26
N VAL A 179 3.91 -12.38 -9.06
CA VAL A 179 4.09 -12.10 -10.49
C VAL A 179 2.81 -12.45 -11.24
N LYS A 180 2.21 -13.60 -10.94
CA LYS A 180 0.92 -13.99 -11.53
C LYS A 180 -0.21 -13.03 -11.13
N VAL A 181 -0.23 -12.55 -9.89
CA VAL A 181 -1.17 -11.52 -9.44
C VAL A 181 -0.97 -10.23 -10.23
N GLU A 182 0.26 -9.75 -10.41
CA GLU A 182 0.58 -8.56 -11.22
C GLU A 182 -0.01 -8.68 -12.63
N HIS A 183 0.20 -9.82 -13.31
CA HIS A 183 -0.36 -10.06 -14.64
C HIS A 183 -1.90 -10.11 -14.65
N ALA A 184 -2.51 -10.86 -13.73
CA ALA A 184 -3.97 -11.01 -13.65
C ALA A 184 -4.67 -9.66 -13.43
N ILE A 185 -4.11 -8.80 -12.55
CA ILE A 185 -4.66 -7.46 -12.31
C ILE A 185 -4.38 -6.51 -13.47
N GLY A 186 -3.22 -6.65 -14.14
CA GLY A 186 -2.87 -5.87 -15.32
C GLY A 186 -3.86 -6.02 -16.48
N GLU A 187 -4.54 -7.16 -16.59
CA GLU A 187 -5.60 -7.38 -17.57
C GLU A 187 -6.95 -6.73 -17.19
N LEU A 188 -7.18 -6.48 -15.89
CA LEU A 188 -8.41 -5.89 -15.38
C LEU A 188 -8.39 -4.36 -15.44
N ILE A 189 -7.25 -3.79 -15.05
CA ILE A 189 -7.10 -2.36 -14.75
C ILE A 189 -6.20 -1.70 -15.79
N PRO A 190 -6.59 -0.53 -16.36
CA PRO A 190 -5.76 0.20 -17.31
C PRO A 190 -4.37 0.51 -16.75
N ARG A 191 -3.33 0.37 -17.59
CA ARG A 191 -1.92 0.53 -17.17
C ARG A 191 -1.63 1.83 -16.43
N LYS A 192 -2.22 2.95 -16.87
CA LYS A 192 -2.05 4.26 -16.23
C LYS A 192 -2.50 4.33 -14.77
N GLU A 193 -3.35 3.40 -14.33
CA GLU A 193 -3.89 3.36 -12.95
C GLU A 193 -3.06 2.47 -12.02
N TRP A 194 -2.05 1.73 -12.52
CA TRP A 194 -1.42 0.65 -11.75
C TRP A 194 -0.76 1.13 -10.45
N THR A 195 0.05 2.19 -10.50
CA THR A 195 0.71 2.73 -9.30
C THR A 195 -0.31 3.20 -8.26
N MET A 196 -1.30 3.98 -8.69
CA MET A 196 -2.33 4.52 -7.79
C MET A 196 -3.29 3.44 -7.28
N LEU A 197 -3.60 2.43 -8.08
CA LEU A 197 -4.32 1.25 -7.61
C LEU A 197 -3.56 0.63 -6.45
N SER A 198 -2.26 0.37 -6.61
CA SER A 198 -1.44 -0.21 -5.54
C SER A 198 -1.51 0.58 -4.24
N HIS A 199 -1.34 1.91 -4.29
CA HIS A 199 -1.45 2.77 -3.11
C HIS A 199 -2.84 2.69 -2.48
N ARG A 200 -3.91 2.84 -3.27
CA ARG A 200 -5.29 2.82 -2.78
C ARG A 200 -5.68 1.47 -2.17
N VAL A 201 -5.20 0.37 -2.75
CA VAL A 201 -5.42 -0.98 -2.21
C VAL A 201 -4.68 -1.16 -0.87
N ILE A 202 -3.42 -0.73 -0.79
CA ILE A 202 -2.66 -0.77 0.47
C ILE A 202 -3.35 0.08 1.55
N PHE A 203 -3.76 1.30 1.21
CA PHE A 203 -4.50 2.20 2.09
C PHE A 203 -5.77 1.52 2.60
N HIS A 204 -6.58 0.95 1.70
CA HIS A 204 -7.79 0.23 2.08
C HIS A 204 -7.50 -0.96 3.00
N GLY A 205 -6.42 -1.71 2.73
CA GLY A 205 -6.01 -2.85 3.54
C GLY A 205 -5.49 -2.47 4.92
N ARG A 206 -4.95 -1.25 5.09
CA ARG A 206 -4.49 -0.69 6.38
C ARG A 206 -5.62 -0.03 7.18
N ARG A 207 -6.64 0.50 6.50
CA ARG A 207 -7.68 1.36 7.11
C ARG A 207 -9.01 0.65 7.35
N VAL A 208 -9.41 -0.27 6.47
CA VAL A 208 -10.75 -0.91 6.48
C VAL A 208 -10.65 -2.44 6.42
N CYS A 209 -9.95 -2.98 5.43
CA CYS A 209 -9.91 -4.43 5.14
C CYS A 209 -8.74 -5.13 5.86
N HIS A 210 -8.76 -5.07 7.19
CA HIS A 210 -7.73 -5.64 8.07
C HIS A 210 -7.56 -7.15 7.86
N ALA A 211 -6.36 -7.65 8.09
CA ALA A 211 -6.04 -9.07 7.88
C ALA A 211 -6.92 -10.00 8.74
N ARG A 212 -7.02 -9.74 10.05
CA ARG A 212 -7.75 -10.61 10.98
C ARG A 212 -9.25 -10.31 11.07
N LYS A 213 -9.64 -9.04 11.15
CA LYS A 213 -11.03 -8.61 11.38
C LYS A 213 -11.37 -7.39 10.51
N PRO A 214 -11.74 -7.57 9.22
CA PRO A 214 -12.07 -6.46 8.34
C PRO A 214 -13.39 -5.80 8.72
N ALA A 215 -13.51 -4.49 8.51
CA ALA A 215 -14.69 -3.68 8.84
C ALA A 215 -15.79 -3.80 7.76
N CYS A 216 -16.32 -5.01 7.51
CA CYS A 216 -17.24 -5.27 6.40
C CYS A 216 -18.48 -4.36 6.40
N GLY A 217 -19.12 -4.16 7.55
CA GLY A 217 -20.30 -3.30 7.72
C GLY A 217 -20.06 -1.82 7.47
N ALA A 218 -18.80 -1.38 7.47
CA ALA A 218 -18.37 0.01 7.24
C ALA A 218 -17.47 0.13 6.01
N CYS A 219 -17.54 -0.83 5.07
CA CYS A 219 -16.73 -0.85 3.88
C CYS A 219 -17.51 -0.32 2.67
N LEU A 220 -17.03 0.75 2.05
CA LEU A 220 -17.63 1.30 0.83
C LEU A 220 -17.69 0.30 -0.35
N LEU A 221 -16.85 -0.73 -0.33
CA LEU A 221 -16.81 -1.77 -1.37
C LEU A 221 -17.76 -2.95 -1.10
N ALA A 222 -18.54 -2.91 -0.01
CA ALA A 222 -19.37 -4.03 0.45
C ALA A 222 -20.28 -4.62 -0.64
N LYS A 223 -20.90 -3.77 -1.47
CA LYS A 223 -21.83 -4.19 -2.54
C LYS A 223 -21.15 -4.99 -3.66
N ASP A 224 -19.87 -4.70 -3.92
CA ASP A 224 -19.09 -5.31 -5.00
C ASP A 224 -18.09 -6.38 -4.48
N CYS A 225 -18.05 -6.64 -3.17
CA CYS A 225 -17.07 -7.52 -2.53
C CYS A 225 -17.62 -8.95 -2.33
N PRO A 226 -17.07 -9.97 -3.02
CA PRO A 226 -17.49 -11.36 -2.84
C PRO A 226 -17.20 -11.92 -1.44
N SER A 227 -16.18 -11.39 -0.75
CA SER A 227 -15.85 -11.76 0.64
C SER A 227 -16.56 -10.90 1.69
N TYR A 228 -17.59 -10.14 1.33
CA TYR A 228 -18.38 -9.43 2.33
C TYR A 228 -18.95 -10.41 3.38
N GLY A 229 -18.80 -10.06 4.66
CA GLY A 229 -19.28 -10.89 5.77
C GLY A 229 -18.21 -11.71 6.50
N VAL A 230 -16.95 -11.71 6.02
CA VAL A 230 -15.82 -12.35 6.75
C VAL A 230 -15.37 -11.57 7.99
N GLY A 231 -15.93 -10.36 8.20
CA GLY A 231 -15.79 -9.57 9.42
C GLY A 231 -17.15 -9.00 9.84
N PRO A 232 -17.22 -8.17 10.91
CA PRO A 232 -18.49 -7.64 11.41
C PRO A 232 -19.26 -6.90 10.31
N ILE A 233 -20.53 -7.26 10.16
CA ILE A 233 -21.44 -6.63 9.19
C ILE A 233 -22.30 -5.53 9.81
N GLU A 234 -22.40 -5.51 11.13
CA GLU A 234 -23.14 -4.48 11.85
C GLU A 234 -22.38 -3.15 11.77
N PRO A 235 -22.97 -2.07 11.21
CA PRO A 235 -22.29 -0.79 11.02
C PRO A 235 -21.57 -0.31 12.28
N ALA A 236 -22.27 -0.26 13.43
CA ALA A 236 -21.71 0.25 14.69
C ALA A 236 -20.46 -0.48 15.15
N GLN A 237 -20.41 -1.78 14.89
CA GLN A 237 -19.27 -2.62 15.27
C GLN A 237 -18.14 -2.51 14.26
N ALA A 238 -18.46 -2.41 12.97
CA ALA A 238 -17.48 -2.27 11.91
C ALA A 238 -16.83 -0.89 11.92
N ALA A 239 -17.58 0.18 12.20
CA ALA A 239 -17.09 1.56 12.25
C ALA A 239 -15.93 1.73 13.23
N LYS A 240 -16.02 1.09 14.40
CA LYS A 240 -14.97 1.07 15.44
C LYS A 240 -13.66 0.43 14.99
N LEU A 241 -13.66 -0.32 13.89
CA LEU A 241 -12.47 -0.96 13.34
C LEU A 241 -11.79 -0.10 12.27
N VAL A 242 -12.46 0.92 11.72
CA VAL A 242 -11.86 1.79 10.71
C VAL A 242 -10.75 2.62 11.35
N ARG A 243 -9.62 2.77 10.64
CA ARG A 243 -8.42 3.44 11.14
C ARG A 243 -7.96 4.52 10.17
N GLY A 244 -7.19 5.45 10.70
CA GLY A 244 -6.53 6.51 9.94
C GLY A 244 -7.29 7.83 9.94
N PRO A 245 -6.63 8.93 9.56
CA PRO A 245 -7.24 10.26 9.54
C PRO A 245 -8.42 10.36 8.56
N GLU A 246 -8.49 9.47 7.57
CA GLU A 246 -9.56 9.43 6.56
C GLU A 246 -10.84 8.77 7.09
N THR A 247 -10.86 8.29 8.34
CA THR A 247 -12.00 7.55 8.91
C THR A 247 -13.36 8.26 8.73
N PRO A 248 -13.53 9.55 9.04
CA PRO A 248 -14.82 10.22 8.83
C PRO A 248 -15.30 10.17 7.37
N ARG A 249 -14.38 10.40 6.41
CA ARG A 249 -14.67 10.29 4.97
C ARG A 249 -15.06 8.87 4.58
N LEU A 250 -14.31 7.88 5.04
CA LEU A 250 -14.56 6.47 4.72
C LEU A 250 -15.92 5.99 5.25
N LEU A 251 -16.28 6.39 6.47
CA LEU A 251 -17.56 6.08 7.08
C LEU A 251 -18.71 6.77 6.32
N ALA A 252 -18.56 8.04 5.96
CA ALA A 252 -19.54 8.75 5.14
C ALA A 252 -19.75 8.07 3.78
N LEU A 253 -18.68 7.70 3.07
CA LEU A 253 -18.76 6.98 1.79
C LEU A 253 -19.37 5.57 1.92
N ALA A 254 -19.21 4.94 3.09
CA ALA A 254 -19.87 3.67 3.39
C ALA A 254 -21.35 3.82 3.79
N GLY A 255 -21.85 5.04 3.96
CA GLY A 255 -23.21 5.32 4.43
C GLY A 255 -23.39 5.12 5.93
N VAL A 256 -22.31 5.28 6.71
CA VAL A 256 -22.26 5.11 8.17
C VAL A 256 -21.97 6.47 8.80
N VAL A 257 -22.97 7.35 8.85
CA VAL A 257 -22.79 8.78 9.19
C VAL A 257 -22.92 9.10 10.69
N ASP A 258 -23.56 8.24 11.48
CA ASP A 258 -23.91 8.54 12.89
C ASP A 258 -23.06 7.79 13.93
N GLU A 259 -21.99 7.11 13.51
CA GLU A 259 -21.24 6.17 14.37
C GLU A 259 -19.74 6.48 14.46
N VAL A 260 -19.34 7.72 14.19
CA VAL A 260 -17.95 8.16 14.36
C VAL A 260 -17.62 8.15 15.87
N PRO A 261 -16.73 7.26 16.36
CA PRO A 261 -16.38 7.26 17.78
C PRO A 261 -15.59 8.53 18.11
N GLU A 262 -15.93 9.23 19.21
CA GLU A 262 -15.27 10.47 19.67
C GLU A 262 -13.73 10.40 19.66
N ARG A 263 -13.15 9.22 19.97
CA ARG A 263 -11.70 8.96 19.96
C ARG A 263 -11.01 9.19 18.60
N THR A 264 -11.75 9.21 17.49
CA THR A 264 -11.19 9.36 16.14
C THR A 264 -10.90 10.83 15.82
N ILE A 265 -11.64 11.75 16.42
CA ILE A 265 -11.52 13.20 16.17
C ILE A 265 -10.24 13.74 16.83
N GLU A 266 -9.96 13.35 18.08
CA GLU A 266 -8.74 13.76 18.80
C GLU A 266 -7.43 13.27 18.13
N GLN A 267 -7.44 12.07 17.55
CA GLN A 267 -6.26 11.53 16.86
C GLN A 267 -6.01 12.13 15.47
N ALA A 268 -7.07 12.63 14.81
CA ALA A 268 -6.96 13.37 13.55
C ALA A 268 -6.49 14.82 13.78
N ALA A 269 -6.90 15.45 14.88
CA ALA A 269 -6.50 16.80 15.25
C ALA A 269 -5.02 16.91 15.70
N ALA A 270 -4.39 15.81 16.10
CA ALA A 270 -2.97 15.78 16.52
C ALA A 270 -1.97 15.75 15.35
N LYS A 271 -2.42 15.89 14.09
CA LYS A 271 -1.57 16.05 12.90
C LYS A 271 -1.83 17.40 12.24
N GLU A 272 -1.43 18.48 12.90
CA GLU A 272 -1.13 19.73 12.18
C GLU A 272 0.14 19.53 11.34
N PRO A 273 0.25 20.17 10.16
CA PRO A 273 1.47 20.11 9.38
C PRO A 273 2.57 20.84 10.17
N VAL A 274 3.68 20.16 10.39
CA VAL A 274 4.93 20.85 10.73
C VAL A 274 5.27 21.68 9.49
N ALA A 275 5.17 23.01 9.66
CA ALA A 275 5.52 24.01 8.67
C ALA A 275 7.00 23.95 8.29
#